data_AF-A0A1V2UI57-F1
#
_entry.id   AF-A0A1V2UI57-F1
#
_cell.length_a   1.000
_cell.length_b   1.000
_cell.length_c   1.000
_cell.angle_alpha   90.00
_cell.angle_beta   90.00
_cell.angle_gamma   90.00
#
_symmetry.space_group_name_H-M   'P 1'
#
loop_
_entity.id
_entity.type
_entity.pdbx_description
1 polymer ?
#
loop_
_entity_poly.entity_id
_entity_poly.type
_entity_poly.pdbx_seq_one_letter_code
_entity_poly.pdbx_strand_id
1 'polypeptide(L)'
;MFKKQTFETNVYMKLFRLAYSFLAGNLCLLLVNLPFFLVVVTTAIDIRNSLFFLGSLFFFLPATMTTFAWFVEGIQENEVPVKTFFQLYRSLWKKSMYLGGPGYLVIVISFVDILFFMDQPIGKWLIPFFFIFIILAINLMINNFYLQVKNPEISIRKIYHVSFYYVVRKWYISLLNTVLVFLLLVVMVVKPQFGFLVTPCLFLGLIYLNCKQTYRYLN
;
A
#
# COMPACT_ATOMS: atom_id res chain seq x y z
N MET A 1 -32.31 -13.75 25.64
CA MET A 1 -32.79 -12.35 25.53
C MET A 1 -32.20 -11.75 24.26
N PHE A 2 -32.93 -11.79 23.15
CA PHE A 2 -32.44 -11.25 21.87
C PHE A 2 -32.42 -9.71 21.96
N LYS A 3 -31.24 -9.11 21.78
CA LYS A 3 -31.05 -7.66 21.80
C LYS A 3 -32.00 -7.02 20.78
N LYS A 4 -32.86 -6.10 21.22
CA LYS A 4 -33.81 -5.38 20.36
C LYS A 4 -33.01 -4.73 19.23
N GLN A 5 -33.24 -5.14 17.98
CA GLN A 5 -32.59 -4.52 16.83
C GLN A 5 -33.12 -3.08 16.69
N THR A 6 -32.30 -2.11 17.06
CA THR A 6 -32.50 -0.71 16.69
C THR A 6 -32.08 -0.53 15.24
N PHE A 7 -32.57 0.53 14.57
CA PHE A 7 -32.23 0.82 13.17
C PHE A 7 -30.71 0.77 12.94
N GLU A 8 -29.93 1.26 13.91
CA GLU A 8 -28.46 1.28 13.89
C GLU A 8 -27.78 -0.07 14.17
N THR A 9 -28.41 -1.00 14.90
CA THR A 9 -27.85 -2.35 15.14
C THR A 9 -28.26 -3.38 14.09
N ASN A 10 -29.05 -2.97 13.10
CA ASN A 10 -29.47 -3.80 11.99
C ASN A 10 -28.26 -4.23 11.12
N VAL A 11 -28.21 -5.51 10.76
CA VAL A 11 -27.19 -6.09 9.88
C VAL A 11 -27.12 -5.33 8.54
N TYR A 12 -28.26 -4.90 8.00
CA TYR A 12 -28.31 -4.10 6.77
C TYR A 12 -27.57 -2.76 6.90
N MET A 13 -27.74 -2.06 8.03
CA MET A 13 -27.04 -0.80 8.27
C MET A 13 -25.55 -1.00 8.40
N LYS A 14 -25.11 -2.07 9.08
CA LYS A 14 -23.68 -2.41 9.15
C LYS A 14 -23.09 -2.72 7.79
N LEU A 15 -23.81 -3.47 6.95
CA LEU A 15 -23.35 -3.82 5.60
C LEU A 15 -23.30 -2.60 4.68
N PHE A 16 -24.33 -1.75 4.71
CA PHE A 16 -24.35 -0.50 3.94
C PHE A 16 -23.23 0.45 4.36
N ARG A 17 -22.97 0.52 5.67
CA ARG A 17 -21.89 1.34 6.24
C ARG A 17 -20.51 0.83 5.85
N LEU A 18 -20.32 -0.49 5.88
CA LEU A 18 -19.09 -1.12 5.38
C LEU A 18 -18.89 -0.80 3.90
N ALA A 19 -19.94 -0.94 3.08
CA ALA A 19 -19.90 -0.64 1.65
C ALA A 19 -19.59 0.85 1.40
N TYR A 20 -20.20 1.76 2.16
CA TYR A 20 -19.96 3.19 2.09
C TYR A 20 -18.51 3.54 2.46
N SER A 21 -18.00 3.04 3.59
CA SER A 21 -16.61 3.27 4.01
C SER A 21 -15.61 2.69 3.01
N PHE A 22 -15.91 1.52 2.44
CA PHE A 22 -15.09 0.90 1.41
C PHE A 22 -15.05 1.73 0.12
N LEU A 23 -16.21 2.19 -0.37
CA LEU A 23 -16.28 3.04 -1.55
C LEU A 23 -15.62 4.40 -1.32
N ALA A 24 -15.90 5.03 -0.17
CA ALA A 24 -15.26 6.28 0.24
C ALA A 24 -13.75 6.13 0.33
N GLY A 25 -13.25 5.00 0.84
CA GLY A 25 -11.83 4.72 0.92
C GLY A 25 -11.15 4.61 -0.44
N ASN A 26 -11.77 3.93 -1.40
CA ASN A 26 -11.25 3.87 -2.76
C ASN A 26 -11.26 5.24 -3.44
N LEU A 27 -12.31 6.05 -3.26
CA LEU A 27 -12.36 7.41 -3.79
C LEU A 27 -11.28 8.30 -3.17
N CYS A 28 -11.08 8.23 -1.86
CA CYS A 28 -9.99 8.91 -1.18
C CYS A 28 -8.62 8.49 -1.71
N LEU A 29 -8.40 7.18 -1.91
CA LEU A 29 -7.17 6.64 -2.50
C LEU A 29 -6.95 7.11 -3.94
N LEU A 30 -8.00 7.17 -4.76
CA LEU A 30 -7.95 7.75 -6.10
C LEU A 30 -7.53 9.23 -6.04
N LEU A 31 -8.13 10.03 -5.15
CA LEU A 31 -7.84 11.45 -5.03
C LEU A 31 -6.38 11.72 -4.63
N VAL A 32 -5.83 10.96 -3.67
CA VAL A 32 -4.43 11.16 -3.25
C VAL A 32 -3.43 10.58 -4.24
N ASN A 33 -3.81 9.57 -5.02
CA ASN A 33 -3.01 8.99 -6.11
C ASN A 33 -3.42 9.51 -7.50
N LEU A 34 -4.07 10.68 -7.55
CA LEU A 34 -4.52 11.30 -8.79
C LEU A 34 -3.38 11.50 -9.80
N PRO A 35 -2.13 11.85 -9.40
CA PRO A 35 -1.01 11.87 -10.33
C PRO A 35 -0.77 10.53 -11.06
N PHE A 36 -0.89 9.40 -10.37
CA PHE A 36 -0.73 8.08 -10.99
C PHE A 36 -1.91 7.75 -11.90
N PHE A 37 -3.13 8.08 -11.48
CA PHE A 37 -4.31 7.95 -12.33
C PHE A 37 -4.17 8.74 -13.64
N LEU A 38 -3.73 9.99 -13.56
CA LEU A 38 -3.50 10.81 -14.74
C LEU A 38 -2.47 10.18 -15.67
N VAL A 39 -1.30 9.80 -15.16
CA VAL A 39 -0.26 9.15 -15.97
C VAL A 39 -0.79 7.88 -16.67
N VAL A 40 -1.55 7.05 -15.95
CA VAL A 40 -2.13 5.83 -16.53
C VAL A 40 -3.12 6.11 -17.66
N VAL A 41 -3.92 7.18 -17.56
CA VAL A 41 -4.97 7.48 -18.55
C VAL A 41 -4.45 8.32 -19.71
N THR A 42 -3.46 9.19 -19.48
CA THR A 42 -2.96 10.13 -20.51
C THR A 42 -1.75 9.60 -21.27
N THR A 43 -1.02 8.62 -20.71
CA THR A 43 0.30 8.24 -21.22
C THR A 43 0.30 6.79 -21.69
N ALA A 44 0.89 6.55 -22.87
CA ALA A 44 1.06 5.20 -23.39
C ALA A 44 2.00 4.37 -22.51
N ILE A 45 1.68 3.08 -22.33
CA ILE A 45 2.52 2.11 -21.61
C ILE A 45 3.72 1.79 -22.49
N ASP A 46 4.79 2.57 -22.30
CA ASP A 46 6.04 2.47 -23.04
C ASP A 46 7.22 2.65 -22.08
N ILE A 47 8.34 2.01 -22.38
CA ILE A 47 9.58 2.11 -21.61
C ILE A 47 10.08 3.55 -21.49
N ARG A 48 9.87 4.36 -22.53
CA ARG A 48 10.22 5.79 -22.58
C ARG A 48 9.48 6.62 -21.54
N ASN A 49 8.28 6.18 -21.15
CA ASN A 49 7.42 6.87 -20.21
C ASN A 49 7.56 6.34 -18.77
N SER A 50 8.41 5.34 -18.55
CA SER A 50 8.55 4.65 -17.27
C SER A 50 8.86 5.57 -16.09
N LEU A 51 9.61 6.65 -16.30
CA LEU A 51 9.90 7.64 -15.27
C LEU A 51 8.66 8.41 -14.81
N PHE A 52 7.68 8.65 -15.69
CA PHE A 52 6.40 9.25 -15.29
C PHE A 52 5.58 8.30 -14.43
N PHE A 53 5.57 7.00 -14.78
CA PHE A 53 4.91 5.97 -13.97
C PHE A 53 5.58 5.84 -12.60
N LEU A 54 6.92 5.74 -12.56
CA LEU A 54 7.66 5.69 -11.30
C LEU A 54 7.39 6.93 -10.47
N GLY A 55 7.62 8.13 -11.00
CA GLY A 55 7.45 9.39 -10.28
C GLY A 55 6.05 9.56 -9.68
N SER A 56 5.01 9.10 -10.38
CA SER A 56 3.64 9.17 -9.89
C SER A 56 3.29 8.10 -8.83
N LEU A 57 4.00 6.96 -8.80
CA LEU A 57 3.87 5.97 -7.73
C LEU A 57 4.33 6.48 -6.35
N PHE A 58 5.10 7.57 -6.30
CA PHE A 58 5.53 8.21 -5.05
C PHE A 58 4.37 8.49 -4.07
N PHE A 59 3.20 8.86 -4.59
CA PHE A 59 2.01 9.15 -3.79
C PHE A 59 1.39 7.93 -3.11
N PHE A 60 1.77 6.71 -3.52
CA PHE A 60 1.35 5.49 -2.83
C PHE A 60 1.99 5.36 -1.44
N LEU A 61 3.12 6.01 -1.18
CA LEU A 61 3.79 5.97 0.14
C LEU A 61 2.86 6.46 1.26
N PRO A 62 2.41 7.72 1.27
CA PRO A 62 1.48 8.20 2.29
C PRO A 62 0.11 7.51 2.18
N ALA A 63 -0.35 7.17 0.97
CA ALA A 63 -1.66 6.56 0.77
C ALA A 63 -1.78 5.17 1.42
N THR A 64 -0.77 4.32 1.26
CA THR A 64 -0.75 2.97 1.86
C THR A 64 -0.68 3.03 3.39
N MET A 65 0.21 3.86 3.94
CA MET A 65 0.31 4.03 5.39
C MET A 65 -0.99 4.58 6.00
N THR A 66 -1.63 5.53 5.32
CA THR A 66 -2.92 6.11 5.74
C THR A 66 -4.02 5.05 5.74
N THR A 67 -4.04 4.19 4.71
CA THR A 67 -5.03 3.10 4.63
C THR A 67 -4.86 2.11 5.76
N PHE A 68 -3.62 1.77 6.14
CA PHE A 68 -3.36 0.92 7.31
C PHE A 68 -3.81 1.59 8.60
N ALA A 69 -3.57 2.89 8.77
CA ALA A 69 -4.05 3.65 9.94
C ALA A 69 -5.57 3.63 10.02
N TRP A 70 -6.24 3.84 8.90
CA TRP A 70 -7.69 3.76 8.83
C TRP A 70 -8.23 2.38 9.19
N PHE A 71 -7.58 1.30 8.75
CA PHE A 71 -7.97 -0.06 9.15
C PHE A 71 -7.74 -0.35 10.64
N VAL A 72 -6.76 0.31 11.27
CA VAL A 72 -6.52 0.19 12.71
C VAL A 72 -7.55 0.96 13.53
N GLU A 73 -7.89 2.18 13.13
CA GLU A 73 -8.91 3.00 13.81
C GLU A 73 -10.32 2.41 13.67
N GLY A 74 -10.58 1.72 12.55
CA GLY A 74 -11.87 1.07 12.30
C GLY A 74 -12.99 2.07 11.93
N ILE A 75 -14.15 1.54 11.58
CA ILE A 75 -15.30 2.36 11.15
C ILE A 75 -16.12 2.80 12.37
N GLN A 76 -15.75 3.94 12.99
CA GLN A 76 -16.45 4.47 14.17
C GLN A 76 -17.81 5.09 13.83
N GLU A 77 -18.85 4.84 14.64
CA GLU A 77 -20.28 5.17 14.39
C GLU A 77 -20.58 6.62 13.93
N ASN A 78 -19.83 7.62 14.40
CA ASN A 78 -20.12 9.03 14.15
C ASN A 78 -19.11 9.77 13.24
N GLU A 79 -18.17 9.07 12.61
CA GLU A 79 -17.12 9.73 11.82
C GLU A 79 -17.49 9.96 10.36
N VAL A 80 -17.04 11.10 9.83
CA VAL A 80 -17.09 11.42 8.40
C VAL A 80 -15.85 10.81 7.74
N PRO A 81 -15.96 9.66 7.05
CA PRO A 81 -14.81 8.84 6.65
C PRO A 81 -13.80 9.60 5.78
N VAL A 82 -14.30 10.45 4.88
CA VAL A 82 -13.46 11.26 3.98
C VAL A 82 -12.60 12.25 4.78
N LYS A 83 -13.19 12.93 5.77
CA LYS A 83 -12.49 13.91 6.59
C LYS A 83 -11.41 13.23 7.44
N THR A 84 -11.74 12.10 8.08
CA THR A 84 -10.78 11.31 8.85
C THR A 84 -9.60 10.88 7.97
N PHE A 85 -9.87 10.36 6.77
CA PHE A 85 -8.80 9.94 5.86
C PHE A 85 -7.82 11.07 5.51
N PHE A 86 -8.30 12.25 5.14
CA PHE A 86 -7.43 13.37 4.79
C PHE A 86 -6.65 13.93 6.00
N GLN A 87 -7.22 13.86 7.21
CA GLN A 87 -6.51 14.21 8.44
C GLN A 87 -5.37 13.23 8.72
N LEU A 88 -5.62 11.92 8.60
CA LEU A 88 -4.60 10.88 8.71
C LEU A 88 -3.53 11.02 7.63
N TYR A 89 -3.93 11.28 6.39
CA TYR A 89 -3.02 11.47 5.27
C TYR A 89 -2.03 12.60 5.52
N ARG A 90 -2.54 13.75 5.98
CA ARG A 90 -1.72 14.92 6.28
C ARG A 90 -0.79 14.68 7.48
N SER A 91 -1.26 13.99 8.52
CA SER A 91 -0.47 13.73 9.73
C SER A 91 0.63 12.68 9.50
N LEU A 92 0.35 11.68 8.66
CA LEU A 92 1.28 10.57 8.38
C LEU A 92 2.22 10.83 7.24
N TRP A 93 2.00 11.87 6.41
CA TRP A 93 2.82 12.18 5.24
C TRP A 93 4.34 12.17 5.52
N LYS A 94 4.79 12.91 6.54
CA LYS A 94 6.23 12.96 6.87
C LYS A 94 6.74 11.59 7.32
N LYS A 95 5.97 10.89 8.16
CA LYS A 95 6.36 9.56 8.67
C LYS A 95 6.42 8.52 7.56
N SER A 96 5.49 8.54 6.61
CA SER A 96 5.52 7.64 5.45
C SER A 96 6.74 7.90 4.58
N MET A 97 7.21 9.14 4.46
CA MET A 97 8.45 9.44 3.74
C MET A 97 9.69 8.91 4.46
N TYR A 98 9.79 9.06 5.79
CA TYR A 98 10.93 8.53 6.53
C TYR A 98 10.99 6.99 6.55
N LEU A 99 9.82 6.34 6.61
CA LEU A 99 9.72 4.88 6.71
C LEU A 99 9.68 4.18 5.35
N GLY A 100 9.18 4.85 4.32
CA GLY A 100 8.98 4.29 2.99
C GLY A 100 9.89 4.88 1.91
N GLY A 101 10.37 6.11 2.09
CA GLY A 101 11.23 6.82 1.14
C GLY A 101 12.52 6.06 0.78
N PRO A 102 13.28 5.52 1.75
CA PRO A 102 14.47 4.72 1.44
C PRO A 102 14.14 3.48 0.59
N GLY A 103 13.05 2.77 0.92
CA GLY A 103 12.59 1.63 0.11
C GLY A 103 12.17 2.04 -1.30
N TYR A 104 11.47 3.16 -1.43
CA TYR A 104 11.08 3.72 -2.72
C TYR A 104 12.28 4.11 -3.58
N LEU A 105 13.31 4.73 -2.99
CA LEU A 105 14.56 5.04 -3.70
C LEU A 105 15.24 3.77 -4.21
N VAL A 106 15.30 2.71 -3.39
CA VAL A 106 15.83 1.41 -3.84
C VAL A 106 15.03 0.85 -5.01
N ILE A 107 13.69 0.97 -5.00
CA ILE A 107 12.83 0.54 -6.11
C ILE A 107 13.16 1.33 -7.38
N VAL A 108 13.23 2.67 -7.29
CA VAL A 108 13.53 3.53 -8.45
C VAL A 108 14.90 3.22 -9.03
N ILE A 109 15.94 3.14 -8.19
CA ILE A 109 17.31 2.84 -8.63
C ILE A 109 17.36 1.45 -9.28
N SER A 110 16.84 0.42 -8.60
CA SER A 110 16.82 -0.94 -9.12
C SER A 110 16.06 -1.04 -10.45
N PHE A 111 14.98 -0.29 -10.61
CA PHE A 111 14.22 -0.26 -11.85
C PHE A 111 15.01 0.43 -12.98
N VAL A 112 15.62 1.58 -12.71
CA VAL A 112 16.48 2.28 -13.69
C VAL A 112 17.67 1.41 -14.09
N ASP A 113 18.28 0.70 -13.13
CA ASP A 113 19.36 -0.25 -13.39
C ASP A 113 18.88 -1.39 -14.29
N ILE A 114 17.68 -1.95 -14.06
CA ILE A 114 17.10 -2.96 -14.96
C ILE A 114 17.01 -2.41 -16.38
N LEU A 115 16.48 -1.20 -16.56
CA LEU A 115 16.38 -0.59 -17.90
C LEU A 115 17.75 -0.44 -18.58
N PHE A 116 18.76 0.00 -17.83
CA PHE A 116 20.11 0.17 -18.34
C PHE A 116 20.75 -1.17 -18.74
N PHE A 117 20.56 -2.21 -17.92
CA PHE A 117 21.16 -3.52 -18.15
C PHE A 117 20.42 -4.37 -19.19
N MET A 118 19.19 -4.02 -19.59
CA MET A 118 18.45 -4.75 -20.63
C MET A 118 19.20 -4.82 -21.97
N ASP A 119 19.93 -3.77 -22.32
CA ASP A 119 20.69 -3.69 -23.58
C ASP A 119 22.13 -4.22 -23.45
N GLN A 120 22.54 -4.69 -22.27
CA GLN A 120 23.90 -5.13 -21.99
C GLN A 120 24.02 -6.66 -21.97
N PRO A 121 25.10 -7.25 -22.52
CA PRO A 121 25.26 -8.71 -22.56
C PRO A 121 25.37 -9.34 -21.16
N ILE A 122 25.91 -8.61 -20.18
CA ILE A 122 25.98 -9.03 -18.76
C ILE A 122 24.65 -8.92 -18.03
N GLY A 123 23.70 -8.11 -18.54
CA GLY A 123 22.48 -7.75 -17.84
C GLY A 123 21.58 -8.93 -17.47
N LYS A 124 21.63 -10.02 -18.27
CA LYS A 124 20.85 -11.24 -18.02
C LYS A 124 21.06 -11.83 -16.62
N TRP A 125 22.26 -11.65 -16.05
CA TRP A 125 22.60 -12.17 -14.72
C TRP A 125 22.28 -11.20 -13.58
N LEU A 126 22.29 -9.90 -13.85
CA LEU A 126 22.06 -8.85 -12.85
C LEU A 126 20.57 -8.51 -12.67
N ILE A 127 19.77 -8.60 -13.74
CA ILE A 127 18.33 -8.29 -13.68
C ILE A 127 17.60 -9.04 -12.56
N PRO A 128 17.78 -10.36 -12.36
CA PRO A 128 17.13 -11.07 -11.25
C PRO A 128 17.48 -10.51 -9.87
N PHE A 129 18.69 -9.99 -9.69
CA PHE A 129 19.15 -9.41 -8.42
C PHE A 129 18.44 -8.09 -8.12
N PHE A 130 18.27 -7.22 -9.12
CA PHE A 130 17.49 -5.99 -8.98
C PHE A 130 16.01 -6.27 -8.69
N PHE A 131 15.43 -7.33 -9.26
CA PHE A 131 14.08 -7.78 -8.89
C PHE A 131 13.99 -8.18 -7.42
N ILE A 132 14.99 -8.89 -6.88
CA ILE A 132 15.05 -9.23 -5.45
C ILE A 132 15.07 -7.96 -4.59
N PHE A 133 15.84 -6.93 -4.97
CA PHE A 133 15.84 -5.66 -4.25
C PHE A 133 14.49 -4.95 -4.26
N ILE A 134 13.79 -4.96 -5.39
CA ILE A 134 12.43 -4.41 -5.48
C ILE A 134 11.49 -5.18 -4.53
N ILE A 135 11.53 -6.51 -4.55
CA ILE A 135 10.70 -7.36 -3.67
C ILE A 135 11.00 -7.06 -2.19
N LEU A 136 12.28 -6.99 -1.81
CA LEU A 136 12.69 -6.69 -0.45
C LEU A 136 12.25 -5.29 -0.02
N ALA A 137 12.43 -4.28 -0.88
CA ALA A 137 12.07 -2.90 -0.61
C ALA A 137 10.55 -2.73 -0.40
N ILE A 138 9.73 -3.30 -1.29
CA ILE A 138 8.26 -3.29 -1.16
C ILE A 138 7.84 -3.87 0.20
N ASN A 139 8.38 -5.02 0.56
CA ASN A 139 8.00 -5.68 1.81
C ASN A 139 8.54 -4.97 3.06
N LEU A 140 9.71 -4.38 2.99
CA LEU A 140 10.24 -3.52 4.07
C LEU A 140 9.30 -2.33 4.31
N MET A 141 8.86 -1.65 3.25
CA MET A 141 7.94 -0.53 3.34
C MET A 141 6.60 -0.94 3.96
N ILE A 142 6.00 -2.03 3.48
CA ILE A 142 4.74 -2.57 4.00
C ILE A 142 4.84 -2.86 5.50
N ASN A 143 5.88 -3.59 5.92
CA ASN A 143 6.07 -3.94 7.33
C ASN A 143 6.37 -2.71 8.19
N ASN A 144 7.16 -1.76 7.70
CA ASN A 144 7.44 -0.50 8.39
C ASN A 144 6.15 0.29 8.65
N PHE A 145 5.29 0.43 7.64
CA PHE A 145 4.02 1.13 7.77
C PHE A 145 3.09 0.43 8.76
N TYR A 146 2.94 -0.89 8.62
CA TYR A 146 2.09 -1.67 9.53
C TYR A 146 2.55 -1.55 11.00
N LEU A 147 3.85 -1.72 11.26
CA LEU A 147 4.40 -1.63 12.62
C LEU A 147 4.27 -0.24 13.22
N GLN A 148 4.57 0.81 12.45
CA GLN A 148 4.46 2.19 12.92
C GLN A 148 3.02 2.58 13.24
N VAL A 149 2.07 2.16 12.40
CA VAL A 149 0.66 2.45 12.61
C VAL A 149 0.14 1.73 13.85
N LYS A 150 0.53 0.46 14.02
CA LYS A 150 0.04 -0.35 15.15
C LYS A 150 0.70 0.01 16.49
N ASN A 151 1.96 0.46 16.45
CA ASN A 151 2.71 0.85 17.64
C ASN A 151 3.42 2.20 17.41
N PRO A 152 2.72 3.33 17.61
CA PRO A 152 3.24 4.65 17.28
C PRO A 152 4.50 5.07 18.05
N GLU A 153 4.73 4.48 19.23
CA GLU A 153 5.81 4.81 20.17
C GLU A 153 7.14 4.10 19.86
N ILE A 154 7.17 3.12 18.96
CA ILE A 154 8.39 2.37 18.65
C ILE A 154 9.38 3.26 17.90
N SER A 155 10.65 3.20 18.29
CA SER A 155 11.71 3.90 17.58
C SER A 155 11.89 3.38 16.15
N ILE A 156 12.10 4.29 15.20
CA ILE A 156 12.25 3.98 13.77
C ILE A 156 13.32 2.90 13.53
N ARG A 157 14.45 2.96 14.26
CA ARG A 157 15.53 1.96 14.15
C ARG A 157 15.04 0.54 14.49
N LYS A 158 14.22 0.39 15.53
CA LYS A 158 13.64 -0.90 15.92
C LYS A 158 12.63 -1.37 14.86
N ILE A 159 11.84 -0.46 14.29
CA ILE A 159 10.90 -0.78 13.20
C ILE A 159 11.65 -1.40 12.02
N TYR A 160 12.71 -0.75 11.51
CA TYR A 160 13.50 -1.30 10.40
C TYR A 160 14.11 -2.67 10.71
N HIS A 161 14.66 -2.85 11.92
CA HIS A 161 15.26 -4.12 12.33
C HIS A 161 14.23 -5.26 12.38
N VAL A 162 13.07 -5.01 12.98
CA VAL A 162 11.98 -6.00 13.05
C VAL A 162 11.40 -6.27 11.67
N SER A 163 11.15 -5.23 10.86
CA SER A 163 10.68 -5.39 9.49
C SER A 163 11.62 -6.26 8.67
N PHE A 164 12.92 -5.95 8.66
CA PHE A 164 13.91 -6.73 7.91
C PHE A 164 13.93 -8.20 8.34
N TYR A 165 13.92 -8.46 9.65
CA TYR A 165 13.87 -9.81 10.19
C TYR A 165 12.64 -10.59 9.68
N TYR A 166 11.46 -9.98 9.68
CA TYR A 166 10.23 -10.64 9.22
C TYR A 166 10.17 -10.80 7.71
N VAL A 167 10.70 -9.84 6.93
CA VAL A 167 10.78 -9.96 5.47
C VAL A 167 11.53 -11.23 5.08
N VAL A 168 12.66 -11.51 5.74
CA VAL A 168 13.51 -12.69 5.48
C VAL A 168 12.91 -13.96 6.09
N ARG A 169 12.53 -13.92 7.38
CA ARG A 169 12.02 -15.11 8.09
C ARG A 169 10.69 -15.62 7.54
N LYS A 170 9.83 -14.72 7.07
CA LYS A 170 8.49 -15.01 6.56
C LYS A 170 8.39 -14.68 5.07
N TRP A 171 9.41 -15.06 4.30
CA TRP A 171 9.53 -14.78 2.86
C TRP A 171 8.29 -15.17 2.04
N TYR A 172 7.57 -16.23 2.43
CA TYR A 172 6.35 -16.66 1.73
C TYR A 172 5.21 -15.63 1.83
N ILE A 173 5.08 -14.94 2.98
CA ILE A 173 4.12 -13.84 3.15
C ILE A 173 4.60 -12.60 2.40
N SER A 174 5.92 -12.35 2.43
CA SER A 174 6.53 -11.25 1.66
C SER A 174 6.25 -11.41 0.16
N LEU A 175 6.40 -12.61 -0.38
CA LEU A 175 6.13 -12.91 -1.79
C LEU A 175 4.65 -12.72 -2.11
N LEU A 176 3.74 -13.21 -1.25
CA LEU A 176 2.31 -13.00 -1.40
C LEU A 176 1.95 -11.50 -1.41
N ASN A 177 2.48 -10.71 -0.48
CA ASN A 177 2.26 -9.27 -0.43
C ASN A 177 2.78 -8.56 -1.69
N THR A 178 3.94 -8.98 -2.19
CA THR A 178 4.47 -8.46 -3.47
C THR A 178 3.54 -8.77 -4.63
N VAL A 179 3.02 -10.00 -4.72
CA VAL A 179 2.03 -10.37 -5.75
C VAL A 179 0.79 -9.51 -5.64
N LEU A 180 0.28 -9.25 -4.44
CA LEU A 180 -0.89 -8.36 -4.23
C LEU A 180 -0.61 -6.92 -4.69
N VAL A 181 0.59 -6.39 -4.41
CA VAL A 181 0.99 -5.05 -4.90
C VAL A 181 1.08 -5.03 -6.43
N PHE A 182 1.72 -6.03 -7.05
CA PHE A 182 1.80 -6.09 -8.50
C PHE A 182 0.43 -6.25 -9.14
N LEU A 183 -0.45 -7.09 -8.61
CA LEU A 183 -1.83 -7.25 -9.09
C LEU A 183 -2.61 -5.93 -8.98
N LEU A 184 -2.47 -5.20 -7.87
CA LEU A 184 -3.08 -3.89 -7.71
C LEU A 184 -2.65 -2.94 -8.86
N LEU A 185 -1.34 -2.84 -9.11
CA LEU A 185 -0.80 -1.98 -10.16
C LEU A 185 -1.20 -2.44 -11.56
N VAL A 186 -1.16 -3.75 -11.84
CA VAL A 186 -1.56 -4.32 -13.13
C VAL A 186 -3.04 -4.02 -13.42
N VAL A 187 -3.93 -4.20 -12.44
CA VAL A 187 -5.36 -3.91 -12.65
C VAL A 187 -5.60 -2.41 -12.86
N MET A 188 -4.89 -1.54 -12.13
CA MET A 188 -4.94 -0.09 -12.34
C MET A 188 -4.52 0.30 -13.76
N VAL A 189 -3.48 -0.32 -14.29
CA VAL A 189 -2.96 0.00 -15.63
C VAL A 189 -3.85 -0.59 -16.73
N VAL A 190 -4.27 -1.85 -16.60
CA VAL A 190 -5.02 -2.57 -17.65
C VAL A 190 -6.50 -2.16 -17.69
N LYS A 191 -7.11 -1.88 -16.53
CA LYS A 191 -8.52 -1.47 -16.41
C LYS A 191 -8.66 -0.32 -15.40
N PRO A 192 -8.25 0.92 -15.76
CA PRO A 192 -8.19 2.05 -14.82
C PRO A 192 -9.52 2.33 -14.10
N GLN A 193 -10.64 2.22 -14.82
CA GLN A 193 -11.97 2.46 -14.25
C GLN A 193 -12.24 1.58 -13.02
N PHE A 194 -11.94 0.28 -13.08
CA PHE A 194 -12.14 -0.65 -11.97
C PHE A 194 -10.95 -0.67 -11.01
N GLY A 195 -9.73 -0.55 -11.53
CA GLY A 195 -8.49 -0.63 -10.78
C GLY A 195 -8.29 0.52 -9.80
N PHE A 196 -8.91 1.68 -10.02
CA PHE A 196 -8.88 2.76 -9.03
C PHE A 196 -10.13 2.85 -8.16
N LEU A 197 -11.31 2.44 -8.65
CA LEU A 197 -12.56 2.60 -7.91
C LEU A 197 -12.85 1.45 -6.93
N VAL A 198 -12.35 0.24 -7.17
CA VAL A 198 -12.76 -0.95 -6.40
C VAL A 198 -11.59 -1.64 -5.72
N THR A 199 -10.48 -1.79 -6.41
CA THR A 199 -9.40 -2.68 -5.98
C THR A 199 -8.44 -2.13 -4.92
N PRO A 200 -8.17 -0.81 -4.77
CA PRO A 200 -7.18 -0.31 -3.81
C PRO A 200 -7.42 -0.76 -2.37
N CYS A 201 -8.60 -0.50 -1.81
CA CYS A 201 -8.94 -0.91 -0.45
C CYS A 201 -8.96 -2.43 -0.29
N LEU A 202 -9.33 -3.17 -1.34
CA LEU A 202 -9.34 -4.63 -1.31
C LEU A 202 -7.93 -5.20 -1.18
N PHE A 203 -7.01 -4.82 -2.09
CA PHE A 203 -5.64 -5.34 -2.08
C PHE A 203 -4.86 -4.85 -0.86
N LEU A 204 -4.98 -3.56 -0.50
CA LEU A 204 -4.35 -3.04 0.71
C LEU A 204 -4.93 -3.66 1.98
N GLY A 205 -6.23 -3.97 1.99
CA GLY A 205 -6.88 -4.72 3.07
C GLY A 205 -6.32 -6.13 3.23
N LEU A 206 -6.14 -6.87 2.12
CA LEU A 206 -5.52 -8.19 2.14
C LEU A 206 -4.07 -8.13 2.64
N ILE A 207 -3.28 -7.15 2.17
CA ILE A 207 -1.90 -6.94 2.65
C ILE A 207 -1.89 -6.63 4.15
N TYR A 208 -2.78 -5.76 4.61
CA TYR A 208 -2.93 -5.45 6.04
C TYR A 208 -3.25 -6.70 6.87
N LEU A 209 -4.16 -7.55 6.40
CA LEU A 209 -4.52 -8.81 7.06
C LEU A 209 -3.34 -9.79 7.09
N ASN A 210 -2.56 -9.88 6.02
CA ASN A 210 -1.34 -10.69 5.98
C ASN A 210 -0.31 -10.20 7.02
N CYS A 211 -0.10 -8.89 7.13
CA CYS A 211 0.75 -8.30 8.17
C CYS A 211 0.20 -8.58 9.57
N LYS A 212 -1.10 -8.42 9.77
CA LYS A 212 -1.76 -8.73 11.05
C LYS A 212 -1.52 -10.16 11.50
N GLN A 213 -1.63 -11.12 10.58
CA GLN A 213 -1.36 -12.53 10.84
C GLN A 213 0.14 -12.78 11.12
N THR A 214 1.03 -12.09 10.39
CA THR A 214 2.49 -12.20 10.58
C THR A 214 2.93 -11.80 11.98
N TYR A 215 2.35 -10.70 12.49
CA TYR A 215 2.71 -10.11 13.79
C TYR A 215 1.79 -10.54 14.93
N ARG A 216 0.98 -11.59 14.75
CA ARG A 216 -0.01 -12.03 15.75
C ARG A 216 0.61 -12.40 17.09
N TYR A 217 1.84 -12.91 17.10
CA TYR A 217 2.57 -13.36 18.29
C TYR A 217 3.46 -12.27 18.93
N LEU A 218 3.44 -11.05 18.41
CA LEU A 218 4.18 -9.88 18.93
C LEU A 218 3.30 -8.93 19.76
N ASN A 219 2.00 -9.22 19.84
CA ASN A 219 1.02 -8.58 20.70
C ASN A 219 0.80 -9.44 21.95
#